data_AF-A0A520GXH7-F1
#
_entry.id   AF-A0A520GXH7-F1
#
_cell.length_a   1.000
_cell.length_b   1.000
_cell.length_c   1.000
_cell.angle_alpha   90.00
_cell.angle_beta   90.00
_cell.angle_gamma   90.00
#
_symmetry.space_group_name_H-M   'P 1'
#
loop_
_entity.id
_entity.type
_entity.pdbx_description
1 polymer ?
#
loop_
_entity_poly.entity_id
_entity_poly.type
_entity_poly.pdbx_seq_one_letter_code
_entity_poly.pdbx_strand_id
1 'polypeptide(L)'
;MDLTTLLLFIPACFALNMAPGPNNLLSINNAAHHGYRAACLAGFGRLVAFSAMIALAAMGLAAVLFASEWLFLAIKTVGALYLLWLAWSLWTSDPVDMAADSTAGGTNLWR
;
A
#
# COMPACT_ATOMS: atom_id res chain seq x y z
N MET A 1 11.56 11.82 20.51
CA MET A 1 10.17 11.32 20.52
C MET A 1 9.95 10.70 21.88
N ASP A 2 8.87 11.06 22.57
CA ASP A 2 8.59 10.56 23.92
C ASP A 2 8.17 9.08 23.84
N LEU A 3 8.51 8.26 24.85
CA LEU A 3 8.23 6.81 24.84
C LEU A 3 6.73 6.53 24.69
N THR A 4 5.90 7.42 25.23
CA THR A 4 4.45 7.45 25.10
C THR A 4 3.98 7.58 23.65
N THR A 5 4.65 8.42 22.85
CA THR A 5 4.33 8.58 21.41
C THR A 5 4.66 7.30 20.65
N LEU A 6 5.76 6.64 20.98
CA LEU A 6 6.17 5.39 20.35
C LEU A 6 5.20 4.25 20.72
N LEU A 7 4.76 4.20 21.97
CA LEU A 7 3.75 3.25 22.47
C LEU A 7 2.38 3.42 21.80
N LEU A 8 1.97 4.65 21.46
CA LEU A 8 0.73 4.91 20.71
C LEU A 8 0.89 4.70 19.20
N PHE A 9 2.08 4.95 18.66
CA PHE A 9 2.37 4.82 17.24
C PHE A 9 2.36 3.36 16.76
N ILE A 10 2.95 2.43 17.52
CA ILE A 10 2.99 1.01 17.18
C ILE A 10 1.59 0.41 16.91
N PRO A 11 0.62 0.49 17.84
CA PRO A 11 -0.71 -0.08 17.62
C PRO A 11 -1.48 0.64 16.50
N ALA A 12 -1.30 1.96 16.34
CA ALA A 12 -1.91 2.71 15.24
C ALA A 12 -1.38 2.26 13.88
N CYS A 13 -0.05 2.11 13.74
CA CYS A 13 0.57 1.58 12.52
C CYS A 13 0.13 0.15 12.23
N PHE A 14 -0.01 -0.69 13.26
CA PHE A 14 -0.48 -2.06 13.10
C PHE A 14 -1.94 -2.08 12.59
N ALA A 15 -2.83 -1.30 13.21
CA ALA A 15 -4.21 -1.16 12.76
C ALA A 15 -4.31 -0.66 11.30
N LEU A 16 -3.46 0.30 10.93
CA LEU A 16 -3.42 0.86 9.58
C LEU A 16 -2.89 -0.14 8.55
N ASN A 17 -1.90 -0.98 8.90
CA ASN A 17 -1.42 -2.06 8.04
C ASN A 17 -2.42 -3.21 7.93
N MET A 18 -3.21 -3.46 8.98
CA MET A 18 -4.25 -4.48 8.97
C MET A 18 -5.44 -4.11 8.09
N ALA A 19 -5.63 -2.82 7.77
CA ALA A 19 -6.62 -2.43 6.76
C ALA A 19 -6.25 -3.13 5.43
N PRO A 20 -7.09 -4.05 4.91
CA PRO A 20 -6.82 -4.76 3.69
C PRO A 20 -6.99 -3.79 2.51
N GLY A 21 -6.00 -2.94 2.31
CA GLY A 21 -5.97 -2.03 1.18
C GLY A 21 -5.77 -2.80 -0.13
N PRO A 22 -6.10 -2.19 -1.29
CA PRO A 22 -5.94 -2.82 -2.61
C PRO A 22 -4.53 -3.40 -2.82
N ASN A 23 -3.52 -2.67 -2.33
CA ASN A 23 -2.13 -3.09 -2.41
C ASN A 23 -1.82 -4.32 -1.53
N ASN A 24 -2.39 -4.43 -0.34
CA ASN A 24 -2.18 -5.59 0.55
C ASN A 24 -2.92 -6.82 0.00
N LEU A 25 -4.12 -6.63 -0.57
CA LEU A 25 -4.86 -7.67 -1.28
C LEU A 25 -4.11 -8.20 -2.50
N LEU A 26 -3.55 -7.31 -3.33
CA LEU A 26 -2.71 -7.71 -4.47
C LEU A 26 -1.48 -8.50 -4.01
N SER A 27 -0.86 -8.11 -2.89
CA SER A 27 0.28 -8.85 -2.34
C SER A 27 -0.12 -10.25 -1.84
N ILE A 28 -1.30 -10.39 -1.24
CA ILE A 28 -1.85 -11.68 -0.79
C ILE A 28 -2.17 -12.56 -2.00
N ASN A 29 -2.82 -12.02 -3.03
CA ASN A 29 -3.12 -12.73 -4.27
C ASN A 29 -1.82 -13.20 -4.95
N ASN A 30 -0.81 -12.33 -5.04
CA ASN A 30 0.48 -12.68 -5.62
C ASN A 30 1.20 -13.78 -4.80
N ALA A 31 1.08 -13.75 -3.48
CA ALA A 31 1.61 -14.80 -2.59
C ALA A 31 0.86 -16.12 -2.72
N ALA A 32 -0.46 -16.08 -2.95
CA ALA A 32 -1.29 -17.26 -3.16
C ALA A 32 -0.98 -17.93 -4.52
N HIS A 33 -0.77 -17.16 -5.59
CA HIS A 33 -0.50 -17.71 -6.93
C HIS A 33 0.97 -18.10 -7.17
N HIS A 34 1.95 -17.36 -6.63
CA HIS A 34 3.38 -17.57 -6.94
C HIS A 34 4.19 -18.13 -5.76
N GLY A 35 3.56 -18.34 -4.60
CA GLY A 35 4.18 -18.91 -3.40
C GLY A 35 4.98 -17.90 -2.57
N TYR A 36 5.23 -18.26 -1.31
CA TYR A 36 5.84 -17.38 -0.29
C TYR A 36 7.21 -16.81 -0.70
N ARG A 37 8.06 -17.61 -1.36
CA ARG A 37 9.41 -17.19 -1.78
C ARG A 37 9.37 -16.08 -2.84
N ALA A 38 8.50 -16.23 -3.84
CA ALA A 38 8.33 -15.21 -4.87
C ALA A 38 7.70 -13.94 -4.29
N ALA A 39 6.75 -14.08 -3.37
CA ALA A 39 6.14 -12.96 -2.65
C ALA A 39 7.14 -12.17 -1.80
N CYS A 40 8.05 -12.85 -1.08
CA CYS A 40 9.11 -12.18 -0.33
C CYS A 40 10.04 -11.40 -1.27
N LEU A 41 10.45 -11.99 -2.39
CA LEU A 41 11.32 -11.31 -3.36
C LEU A 41 10.61 -10.10 -4.00
N ALA A 42 9.33 -10.23 -4.36
CA ALA A 42 8.51 -9.13 -4.83
C ALA A 42 8.34 -8.04 -3.75
N GLY A 43 8.18 -8.42 -2.47
CA GLY A 43 8.12 -7.52 -1.33
C GLY A 43 9.40 -6.71 -1.16
N PHE A 44 10.57 -7.35 -1.27
CA PHE A 44 11.86 -6.65 -1.26
C PHE A 44 12.01 -5.68 -2.43
N GLY A 45 11.68 -6.12 -3.65
CA GLY A 45 11.68 -5.25 -4.84
C GLY A 45 10.77 -4.04 -4.66
N ARG A 46 9.57 -4.26 -4.08
CA ARG A 46 8.61 -3.20 -3.75
C ARG A 46 9.16 -2.22 -2.72
N LEU A 47 9.86 -2.71 -1.69
CA LEU A 47 10.48 -1.86 -0.67
C LEU A 47 11.52 -0.93 -1.28
N VAL A 48 12.38 -1.46 -2.16
CA VAL A 48 13.42 -0.71 -2.87
C VAL A 48 12.80 0.30 -3.83
N ALA A 49 11.79 -0.12 -4.60
CA ALA A 49 11.08 0.78 -5.51
C ALA A 49 10.40 1.93 -4.75
N PHE A 50 9.77 1.63 -3.60
CA PHE A 50 9.15 2.66 -2.78
C PHE A 50 10.15 3.59 -2.12
N SER A 51 11.27 3.09 -1.60
CA SER A 51 12.28 3.97 -1.01
C SER A 51 12.85 4.93 -2.06
N ALA A 52 13.13 4.44 -3.28
CA ALA A 52 13.56 5.26 -4.39
C ALA A 52 12.49 6.30 -4.80
N MET A 53 11.23 5.87 -4.95
CA MET A 53 10.10 6.76 -5.24
C MET A 53 9.96 7.87 -4.18
N ILE A 54 10.02 7.52 -2.89
CA ILE A 54 9.90 8.47 -1.78
C ILE A 54 11.07 9.46 -1.80
N ALA A 55 12.30 8.98 -2.04
CA ALA A 55 13.47 9.85 -2.14
C ALA A 55 13.34 10.85 -3.30
N LEU A 56 12.94 10.38 -4.48
CA LEU A 56 12.67 11.22 -5.65
C LEU A 56 11.55 12.22 -5.37
N ALA A 57 10.46 11.78 -4.75
CA ALA A 57 9.34 12.64 -4.39
C ALA A 57 9.76 13.71 -3.37
N ALA A 58 10.56 13.36 -2.36
CA ALA A 58 11.07 14.33 -1.37
C ALA A 58 12.00 15.37 -2.01
N MET A 59 12.89 14.95 -2.92
CA MET A 59 13.73 15.86 -3.69
C MET A 59 12.90 16.77 -4.61
N GLY A 60 11.90 16.22 -5.30
CA GLY A 60 10.98 17.00 -6.13
C GLY A 60 10.10 17.97 -5.33
N LEU A 61 9.69 17.57 -4.12
CA LEU A 61 8.90 18.41 -3.23
C LEU A 61 9.71 19.63 -2.75
N ALA A 62 11.01 19.45 -2.47
CA ALA A 62 11.90 20.56 -2.18
C ALA A 62 11.93 21.58 -3.33
N ALA A 63 12.02 21.10 -4.59
CA ALA A 63 11.97 21.97 -5.76
C ALA A 63 10.64 22.73 -5.91
N VAL A 64 9.51 22.10 -5.59
CA VAL A 64 8.18 22.75 -5.60
C VAL A 64 8.06 23.81 -4.50
N LEU A 65 8.57 23.53 -3.30
CA LEU A 65 8.58 24.49 -2.19
C LEU A 65 9.41 25.74 -2.51
N PHE A 66 10.54 25.57 -3.22
CA PHE A 66 11.34 26.70 -3.70
C PHE A 66 10.66 27.49 -4.84
N ALA A 67 9.81 26.84 -5.64
CA ALA A 67 9.15 27.47 -6.78
C ALA A 67 7.94 28.32 -6.38
N SER A 68 7.03 27.81 -5.53
CA SER A 68 5.86 28.57 -5.05
C SER A 68 5.05 27.83 -3.98
N GLU A 69 4.64 28.52 -2.91
CA GLU A 69 3.70 28.01 -1.90
C GLU A 69 2.32 27.64 -2.48
N TRP A 70 1.86 28.35 -3.52
CA TRP A 70 0.57 28.09 -4.14
C TRP A 70 0.52 26.73 -4.83
N LEU A 71 1.61 26.31 -5.47
CA LEU A 71 1.68 25.01 -6.14
C LEU A 71 1.71 23.86 -5.14
N PHE A 72 2.43 24.04 -4.02
CA PHE A 72 2.42 23.08 -2.92
C PHE A 72 1.01 22.91 -2.32
N LEU A 73 0.28 24.01 -2.12
CA LEU A 73 -1.11 23.98 -1.67
C LEU A 73 -2.03 23.26 -2.67
N ALA A 74 -1.89 23.53 -3.96
CA ALA A 74 -2.69 22.87 -5.00
C ALA A 74 -2.44 21.35 -5.03
N ILE A 75 -1.18 20.90 -4.96
CA ILE A 75 -0.86 19.47 -4.91
C ILE A 75 -1.43 18.84 -3.64
N LYS A 76 -1.32 19.52 -2.50
CA LYS A 76 -1.87 19.04 -1.22
C LYS A 76 -3.40 18.90 -1.26
N THR A 77 -4.11 19.88 -1.82
CA THR A 77 -5.57 19.83 -1.92
C THR A 77 -6.03 18.77 -2.90
N VAL A 78 -5.38 18.63 -4.07
CA VAL A 78 -5.66 17.57 -5.03
C VAL A 78 -5.41 16.19 -4.42
N GLY A 79 -4.31 16.01 -3.69
CA GLY A 79 -4.02 14.76 -2.96
C GLY A 79 -5.08 14.43 -1.91
N ALA A 80 -5.53 15.42 -1.14
CA ALA A 80 -6.60 15.23 -0.17
C ALA A 80 -7.94 14.84 -0.82
N LEU A 81 -8.32 15.51 -1.93
CA LEU A 81 -9.50 15.16 -2.72
C LEU A 81 -9.41 13.75 -3.28
N TYR A 82 -8.24 13.35 -3.77
CA TYR A 82 -8.01 11.99 -4.27
C TYR A 82 -8.20 10.93 -3.18
N LEU A 83 -7.69 11.17 -1.96
CA LEU A 83 -7.89 10.25 -0.83
C LEU A 83 -9.37 10.16 -0.42
N LEU A 84 -10.11 11.27 -0.44
CA LEU A 84 -11.55 11.25 -0.19
C LEU A 84 -12.30 10.43 -1.24
N TRP A 85 -11.93 10.61 -2.52
CA TRP A 85 -12.51 9.81 -3.60
C TRP A 85 -12.16 8.32 -3.46
N LEU A 86 -10.93 7.98 -3.11
CA LEU A 86 -10.50 6.60 -2.88
C LEU A 86 -11.27 5.97 -1.71
N ALA A 87 -11.45 6.71 -0.61
CA ALA A 87 -12.22 6.25 0.54
C ALA A 87 -13.69 5.98 0.16
N TRP A 88 -14.30 6.88 -0.63
CA TRP A 88 -15.66 6.69 -1.14
C TRP A 88 -15.76 5.46 -2.06
N SER A 89 -14.80 5.32 -2.98
CA SER A 89 -14.75 4.18 -3.90
C SER A 89 -14.61 2.85 -3.16
N LEU A 90 -13.82 2.81 -2.08
CA LEU A 90 -13.61 1.62 -1.25
C LEU A 90 -14.86 1.26 -0.44
N TRP A 91 -15.64 2.26 -0.01
CA TRP A 91 -16.92 2.02 0.67
C TRP A 91 -18.00 1.51 -0.30
N THR A 92 -17.91 1.88 -1.58
CA THR A 92 -18.91 1.52 -2.59
C THR A 92 -18.56 0.23 -3.35
N SER A 93 -17.36 -0.34 -3.16
CA SER A 93 -16.96 -1.57 -3.85
C SER A 93 -17.57 -2.82 -3.23
N ASP A 94 -18.12 -3.71 -4.06
CA ASP A 94 -18.59 -5.04 -3.65
C ASP A 94 -17.46 -5.86 -3.00
N PRO A 95 -17.77 -6.74 -2.02
CA PRO A 95 -16.79 -7.65 -1.45
C PRO A 95 -16.21 -8.53 -2.56
N VAL A 96 -14.91 -8.41 -2.79
CA VAL A 96 -14.18 -9.34 -3.65
C VAL A 96 -14.21 -10.70 -2.95
N ASP A 97 -15.01 -11.64 -3.47
CA ASP A 97 -15.09 -13.02 -3.01
C ASP A 97 -13.76 -13.75 -3.24
N MET A 98 -12.82 -13.57 -2.31
CA MET A 98 -11.51 -14.23 -2.28
C MET A 98 -11.59 -15.74 -1.93
N ALA A 99 -12.80 -16.31 -1.88
CA ALA A 99 -13.03 -17.71 -1.49
C ALA A 99 -13.03 -18.69 -2.67
N ALA A 100 -13.14 -18.22 -3.93
CA ALA A 100 -13.42 -19.11 -5.07
C ALA A 100 -12.20 -19.77 -5.73
N ASP A 101 -10.97 -19.26 -5.52
CA ASP A 101 -9.80 -19.69 -6.32
C ASP A 101 -8.81 -20.62 -5.60
N SER A 102 -9.10 -21.03 -4.36
CA SER A 102 -8.23 -21.98 -3.61
C SER A 102 -8.34 -23.44 -4.09
N THR A 103 -9.16 -23.74 -5.11
CA THR A 103 -9.36 -25.11 -5.62
C THR A 103 -8.58 -25.43 -6.91
N ALA A 104 -7.88 -24.47 -7.52
CA ALA A 104 -7.15 -24.67 -8.78
C ALA A 104 -5.65 -25.03 -8.61
N GLY A 105 -5.22 -25.44 -7.41
CA GLY A 105 -3.84 -25.87 -7.11
C GLY A 105 -3.66 -27.38 -6.94
N GLY A 106 -4.67 -28.18 -7.31
CA GLY A 106 -4.60 -29.65 -7.33
C GLY A 106 -3.71 -30.16 -8.46
N THR A 107 -2.39 -29.96 -8.36
CA THR A 107 -1.46 -30.79 -9.12
C THR A 107 -1.38 -32.15 -8.43
N ASN A 108 -2.05 -33.12 -9.04
CA ASN A 108 -1.98 -34.52 -8.70
C ASN A 108 -0.53 -34.98 -8.89
N LEU A 109 0.28 -34.85 -7.84
CA LEU A 109 1.68 -35.30 -7.88
C LEU A 109 1.81 -36.82 -7.72
N TRP A 110 0.70 -37.55 -7.51
CA TRP A 110 0.70 -38.98 -7.16
C TRP A 110 -0.50 -39.80 -7.62
N ARG A 111 -1.26 -39.43 -8.66
CA ARG A 111 -2.24 -40.32 -9.31
C ARG A 111 -2.46 -39.97 -10.77
#